data_AF-A0A920JPZ0-F1
#
_entry.id   AF-A0A920JPZ0-F1
#
_cell.length_a   1.000
_cell.length_b   1.000
_cell.length_c   1.000
_cell.angle_alpha   90.00
_cell.angle_beta   90.00
_cell.angle_gamma   90.00
#
_symmetry.space_group_name_H-M   'P 1'
#
loop_
_entity.id
_entity.type
_entity.pdbx_description
1 polymer ?
#
loop_
_entity_poly.entity_id
_entity_poly.type
_entity_poly.pdbx_seq_one_letter_code
_entity_poly.pdbx_strand_id
1 'polypeptide(L)'
;MKKLILDNKEYTSRLILGTGKYKDFEETQSAIEASGCEMVTVAIRRMNIGQDQSSKNLLDYISPKKYTILPNTAGCFNAQDAIRTCNIAAEILNGEKLVKLEVLGDKKTLYPNVVETITAAENLIKDGFKVMVYTTDDPLVAKELENIGCISVMPLASPIGSGLGIQNRYNILK
;
A
#
# COMPACT_ATOMS: atom_id res chain seq x y z
N MET A 1 9.13 1.45 -22.97
CA MET A 1 9.66 1.27 -21.59
C MET A 1 9.48 -0.17 -21.16
N LYS A 2 10.33 -0.71 -20.28
CA LYS A 2 10.13 -2.04 -19.68
C LYS A 2 8.85 -2.02 -18.83
N LYS A 3 7.99 -3.02 -18.93
CA LYS A 3 6.81 -3.18 -18.05
C LYS A 3 7.23 -3.40 -16.59
N LEU A 4 6.42 -2.97 -15.63
CA LEU A 4 6.56 -3.35 -14.22
C LEU A 4 5.88 -4.72 -14.03
N ILE A 5 6.52 -5.63 -13.30
CA ILE A 5 5.96 -6.95 -13.01
C ILE A 5 5.90 -7.08 -11.49
N LEU A 6 4.70 -7.33 -10.96
CA LEU A 6 4.45 -7.59 -9.54
C LEU A 6 3.61 -8.84 -9.44
N ASP A 7 4.11 -9.86 -8.75
CA ASP A 7 3.44 -11.17 -8.62
C ASP A 7 2.94 -11.72 -9.97
N ASN A 8 3.84 -11.79 -10.95
CA ASN A 8 3.56 -12.25 -12.33
C ASN A 8 2.51 -11.43 -13.11
N LYS A 9 1.98 -10.34 -12.54
CA LYS A 9 1.09 -9.42 -13.24
C LYS A 9 1.89 -8.27 -13.84
N GLU A 10 1.67 -8.01 -15.12
CA GLU A 10 2.32 -6.92 -15.85
C GLU A 10 1.53 -5.61 -15.74
N TYR A 11 2.25 -4.51 -15.56
CA TYR A 11 1.74 -3.15 -15.54
C TYR A 11 2.53 -2.31 -16.55
N THR A 12 1.81 -1.54 -17.35
CA THR A 12 2.39 -0.56 -18.28
C THR A 12 2.73 0.75 -17.56
N SER A 13 1.89 1.16 -16.62
CA SER A 13 2.13 2.30 -15.74
C SER A 13 3.03 1.92 -14.56
N ARG A 14 3.94 2.83 -14.22
CA ARG A 14 4.83 2.74 -13.04
C ARG A 14 4.41 3.72 -11.94
N LEU A 15 3.31 4.43 -12.15
CA LEU A 15 2.71 5.34 -11.18
C LEU A 15 1.63 4.59 -10.41
N ILE A 16 1.76 4.54 -9.09
CA ILE A 16 0.75 4.01 -8.17
C ILE A 16 0.18 5.19 -7.40
N LEU A 17 -1.14 5.34 -7.36
CA LEU A 17 -1.80 6.44 -6.67
C LEU A 17 -2.48 6.00 -5.38
N GLY A 18 -2.63 6.92 -4.44
CA GLY A 18 -3.47 6.75 -3.25
C GLY A 18 -4.70 7.64 -3.30
N THR A 19 -5.69 7.31 -2.49
CA THR A 19 -7.04 7.90 -2.56
C THR A 19 -7.40 8.82 -1.40
N GLY A 20 -6.53 8.93 -0.39
CA GLY A 20 -6.91 9.47 0.93
C GLY A 20 -6.93 10.99 1.10
N LYS A 21 -6.78 11.79 0.05
CA LYS A 21 -6.61 13.27 0.16
C LYS A 21 -7.41 14.10 -0.85
N TYR A 22 -8.17 13.48 -1.74
CA TYR A 22 -9.08 14.20 -2.63
C TYR A 22 -10.29 14.70 -1.85
N LYS A 23 -10.95 15.72 -2.40
CA LYS A 23 -12.15 16.35 -1.83
C LYS A 23 -13.34 15.39 -1.79
N ASP A 24 -13.53 14.63 -2.87
CA ASP A 24 -14.63 13.68 -3.04
C ASP A 24 -14.24 12.54 -4.01
N PHE A 25 -15.14 11.57 -4.20
CA PHE A 25 -14.86 10.38 -5.01
C PHE A 25 -14.87 10.68 -6.51
N GLU A 26 -15.63 11.70 -6.92
CA GLU A 26 -15.68 12.21 -8.28
C GLU A 26 -14.33 12.84 -8.69
N GLU A 27 -13.73 13.66 -7.82
CA GLU A 27 -12.38 14.19 -8.00
C GLU A 27 -11.33 13.08 -7.97
N THR A 28 -11.48 12.12 -7.05
CA THR A 28 -10.58 10.95 -6.96
C THR A 28 -10.56 10.17 -8.27
N GLN A 29 -11.73 9.85 -8.84
CA GLN A 29 -11.86 9.14 -10.10
C GLN A 29 -11.18 9.92 -11.24
N SER A 30 -11.46 11.22 -11.34
CA SER A 30 -10.91 12.10 -12.38
C SER A 30 -9.38 12.13 -12.32
N ALA A 31 -8.80 12.23 -11.12
CA ALA A 31 -7.36 12.22 -10.93
C ALA A 31 -6.71 10.88 -11.31
N ILE A 32 -7.34 9.76 -10.93
CA ILE A 32 -6.87 8.41 -11.27
C ILE A 32 -6.90 8.20 -12.79
N GLU A 33 -8.00 8.57 -13.45
CA GLU A 33 -8.14 8.45 -14.90
C GLU A 33 -7.10 9.28 -15.64
N ALA A 34 -6.91 10.55 -15.24
CA ALA A 34 -5.92 11.43 -15.85
C ALA A 34 -4.48 10.92 -15.66
N SER A 35 -4.18 10.24 -14.56
CA SER A 35 -2.84 9.73 -14.27
C SER A 35 -2.43 8.54 -15.12
N GLY A 36 -3.38 7.80 -15.69
CA GLY A 36 -3.13 6.53 -16.36
C GLY A 36 -2.56 5.44 -15.43
N CYS A 37 -2.72 5.56 -14.11
CA CYS A 37 -2.30 4.51 -13.19
C CYS A 37 -3.19 3.27 -13.33
N GLU A 38 -2.59 2.09 -13.15
CA GLU A 38 -3.29 0.80 -13.19
C GLU A 38 -3.47 0.20 -11.79
N MET A 39 -2.84 0.77 -10.77
CA MET A 39 -2.89 0.32 -9.39
C MET A 39 -3.19 1.49 -8.45
N VAL A 40 -4.17 1.29 -7.57
CA VAL A 40 -4.68 2.33 -6.67
C VAL A 40 -4.74 1.82 -5.25
N THR A 41 -4.15 2.56 -4.31
CA THR A 41 -4.13 2.21 -2.89
C THR A 41 -5.35 2.72 -2.16
N VAL A 42 -5.89 1.91 -1.24
CA VAL A 42 -7.07 2.26 -0.43
C VAL A 42 -6.85 1.93 1.04
N ALA A 43 -7.11 2.90 1.92
CA ALA A 43 -6.95 2.74 3.37
C ALA A 43 -8.22 2.14 3.98
N ILE A 44 -8.17 0.86 4.34
CA ILE A 44 -9.31 0.06 4.83
C ILE A 44 -9.98 0.69 6.05
N ARG A 45 -9.19 1.30 6.93
CA ARG A 45 -9.70 1.90 8.18
C ARG A 45 -10.29 3.30 8.01
N ARG A 46 -10.18 3.91 6.82
CA ARG A 46 -10.54 5.33 6.60
C ARG A 46 -11.56 5.55 5.47
N MET A 47 -11.71 4.59 4.57
CA MET A 47 -12.59 4.72 3.41
C MET A 47 -13.55 3.55 3.35
N ASN A 48 -14.81 3.84 3.02
CA ASN A 48 -15.78 2.80 2.73
C ASN A 48 -15.50 2.16 1.37
N ILE A 49 -15.22 0.86 1.39
CA ILE A 49 -15.05 0.03 0.20
C ILE A 49 -16.07 -1.12 0.14
N GLY A 50 -17.15 -1.02 0.94
CA GLY A 50 -18.20 -2.03 1.01
C GLY A 50 -18.48 -2.54 2.42
N GLN A 51 -17.70 -2.13 3.42
CA GLN A 51 -17.96 -2.50 4.81
C GLN A 51 -19.21 -1.82 5.40
N ASP A 52 -19.67 -0.71 4.83
CA ASP A 52 -20.89 0.00 5.22
C ASP A 52 -21.78 0.24 3.99
N GLN A 53 -22.95 -0.38 3.94
CA GLN A 53 -23.88 -0.26 2.82
C GLN A 53 -24.64 1.07 2.81
N SER A 54 -24.61 1.84 3.90
CA SER A 54 -25.35 3.10 4.03
C SER A 54 -24.59 4.33 3.53
N SER A 55 -23.28 4.20 3.25
CA SER A 55 -22.42 5.27 2.79
C SER A 55 -21.87 5.03 1.38
N LYS A 56 -21.41 6.08 0.69
CA LYS A 56 -20.79 5.96 -0.64
C LYS A 56 -19.64 4.95 -0.58
N ASN A 57 -19.58 4.05 -1.57
CA ASN A 57 -18.50 3.09 -1.72
C ASN A 57 -17.49 3.60 -2.75
N LEU A 58 -16.21 3.65 -2.39
CA LEU A 58 -15.14 4.09 -3.29
C LEU A 58 -14.99 3.17 -4.52
N LEU A 59 -15.27 1.88 -4.39
CA LEU A 59 -15.14 0.91 -5.48
C LEU A 59 -16.17 1.10 -6.60
N ASP A 60 -17.24 1.85 -6.35
CA ASP A 60 -18.20 2.26 -7.38
C ASP A 60 -17.57 3.27 -8.36
N TYR A 61 -16.60 4.05 -7.90
CA TYR A 61 -15.87 5.06 -8.68
C TYR A 61 -14.54 4.50 -9.22
N ILE A 62 -13.91 3.61 -8.46
CA ILE A 62 -12.63 2.97 -8.80
C ILE A 62 -12.86 1.47 -8.93
N SER A 63 -13.37 1.07 -10.08
CA SER A 63 -13.80 -0.32 -10.27
C SER A 63 -12.61 -1.29 -10.24
N PRO A 64 -12.68 -2.38 -9.44
CA PRO A 64 -11.67 -3.45 -9.45
C PRO A 64 -11.62 -4.22 -10.78
N LYS A 65 -12.59 -4.02 -11.69
CA LYS A 65 -12.54 -4.54 -13.06
C LYS A 65 -11.53 -3.81 -13.94
N LYS A 66 -11.24 -2.55 -13.63
CA LYS A 66 -10.34 -1.67 -14.40
C LYS A 66 -8.99 -1.49 -13.71
N TYR A 67 -8.97 -1.42 -12.39
CA TYR A 67 -7.76 -1.14 -11.61
C TYR A 67 -7.40 -2.30 -10.68
N THR A 68 -6.11 -2.52 -10.46
CA THR A 68 -5.66 -3.30 -9.30
C THR A 68 -5.89 -2.48 -8.03
N ILE A 69 -6.76 -2.94 -7.15
CA ILE A 69 -6.95 -2.35 -5.83
C ILE A 69 -5.88 -2.87 -4.89
N LEU A 70 -5.11 -1.96 -4.28
CA LEU A 70 -4.05 -2.27 -3.32
C LEU A 70 -4.48 -1.80 -1.91
N PRO A 71 -5.21 -2.63 -1.15
CA PRO A 71 -5.60 -2.28 0.20
C PRO A 71 -4.37 -2.08 1.09
N ASN A 72 -4.42 -1.09 1.99
CA ASN A 72 -3.32 -0.80 2.90
C ASN A 72 -3.76 -0.72 4.36
N THR A 73 -2.77 -0.93 5.23
CA THR A 73 -2.94 -0.91 6.69
C THR A 73 -2.67 0.48 7.30
N ALA A 74 -2.88 1.56 6.56
CA ALA A 74 -2.62 2.90 7.06
C ALA A 74 -3.38 3.18 8.37
N GLY A 75 -2.65 3.65 9.37
CA GLY A 75 -3.16 3.86 10.72
C GLY A 75 -3.04 2.66 11.66
N CYS A 76 -2.37 1.58 11.27
CA CYS A 76 -1.92 0.53 12.17
C CYS A 76 -0.56 0.89 12.79
N PHE A 77 -0.40 0.63 14.09
CA PHE A 77 0.80 0.97 14.87
C PHE A 77 1.51 -0.25 15.48
N ASN A 78 0.99 -1.44 15.21
CA ASN A 78 1.57 -2.72 15.60
C ASN A 78 1.22 -3.78 14.55
N ALA A 79 1.94 -4.89 14.58
CA ALA A 79 1.83 -6.00 13.64
C ALA A 79 0.45 -6.65 13.70
N GLN A 80 -0.09 -6.85 14.90
CA GLN A 80 -1.39 -7.49 15.10
C GLN A 80 -2.52 -6.72 14.39
N ASP A 81 -2.55 -5.39 14.54
CA ASP A 81 -3.52 -4.52 13.89
C ASP A 81 -3.36 -4.53 12.37
N ALA A 82 -2.13 -4.55 11.87
CA ALA A 82 -1.85 -4.63 10.44
C ALA A 82 -2.33 -5.97 9.85
N ILE A 83 -1.98 -7.09 10.48
CA ILE A 83 -2.43 -8.44 10.07
C ILE A 83 -3.95 -8.52 10.06
N ARG A 84 -4.61 -8.06 11.14
CA ARG A 84 -6.08 -8.01 11.21
C ARG A 84 -6.68 -7.19 10.07
N THR A 85 -6.09 -6.03 9.77
CA THR A 85 -6.56 -5.15 8.71
C THR A 85 -6.41 -5.79 7.33
N CYS A 86 -5.30 -6.50 7.08
CA CYS A 86 -5.09 -7.27 5.85
C CYS A 86 -6.14 -8.38 5.68
N ASN A 87 -6.48 -9.10 6.74
CA ASN A 87 -7.51 -10.14 6.69
C ASN A 87 -8.90 -9.57 6.35
N ILE A 88 -9.28 -8.45 6.98
CA ILE A 88 -10.52 -7.74 6.65
C ILE A 88 -10.51 -7.29 5.19
N ALA A 89 -9.39 -6.77 4.70
CA ALA A 89 -9.26 -6.34 3.31
C ALA A 89 -9.48 -7.50 2.33
N ALA A 90 -8.87 -8.66 2.61
CA ALA A 90 -9.02 -9.85 1.79
C ALA A 90 -10.48 -10.33 1.77
N GLU A 91 -11.17 -10.32 2.91
CA GLU A 91 -12.60 -10.67 2.96
C GLU A 91 -13.46 -9.74 2.09
N ILE A 92 -13.25 -8.42 2.17
CA ILE A 92 -13.99 -7.44 1.36
C ILE A 92 -13.67 -7.59 -0.14
N LEU A 93 -12.43 -7.95 -0.48
CA LEU A 93 -11.95 -8.09 -1.86
C LEU A 93 -12.03 -9.53 -2.38
N ASN A 94 -13.01 -10.32 -1.91
CA ASN A 94 -13.30 -11.67 -2.40
C ASN A 94 -12.11 -12.65 -2.31
N GLY A 95 -11.33 -12.56 -1.24
CA GLY A 95 -10.18 -13.43 -0.98
C GLY A 95 -8.87 -12.99 -1.64
N GLU A 96 -8.85 -11.84 -2.34
CA GLU A 96 -7.62 -11.29 -2.89
C GLU A 96 -6.63 -10.91 -1.78
N LYS A 97 -5.43 -11.51 -1.81
CA LYS A 97 -4.40 -11.34 -0.76
C LYS A 97 -3.27 -10.37 -1.14
N LEU A 98 -3.49 -9.48 -2.09
CA LEU A 98 -2.55 -8.40 -2.40
C LEU A 98 -2.72 -7.26 -1.41
N VAL A 99 -1.64 -6.87 -0.70
CA VAL A 99 -1.72 -5.83 0.34
C VAL A 99 -0.50 -4.90 0.32
N LYS A 100 -0.73 -3.63 0.62
CA LYS A 100 0.32 -2.68 1.03
C LYS A 100 0.43 -2.69 2.56
N LEU A 101 1.48 -3.33 3.06
CA LEU A 101 1.78 -3.34 4.49
C LEU A 101 2.39 -2.00 4.91
N GLU A 102 1.79 -1.38 5.92
CA GLU A 102 2.20 -0.12 6.52
C GLU A 102 1.99 -0.22 8.04
N VAL A 103 3.08 -0.28 8.80
CA VAL A 103 3.06 -0.26 10.26
C VAL A 103 3.83 0.96 10.75
N LEU A 104 3.13 1.89 11.39
CA LEU A 104 3.68 3.19 11.76
C LEU A 104 4.21 3.19 13.20
N GLY A 105 5.27 3.93 13.46
CA GLY A 105 5.82 4.13 14.80
C GLY A 105 5.02 5.16 15.60
N ASP A 106 4.58 6.24 14.97
CA ASP A 106 3.77 7.27 15.63
C ASP A 106 2.88 8.06 14.65
N LYS A 107 1.89 8.76 15.22
CA LYS A 107 0.87 9.52 14.46
C LYS A 107 1.40 10.83 13.87
N LYS A 108 2.51 11.38 14.39
CA LYS A 108 3.05 12.70 14.02
C LYS A 108 3.99 12.59 12.83
N THR A 109 4.95 11.69 12.88
CA THR A 109 5.95 11.52 11.83
C THR A 109 5.45 10.61 10.71
N LEU A 110 4.54 9.68 11.03
CA LEU A 110 4.13 8.59 10.16
C LEU A 110 5.34 7.77 9.64
N TYR A 111 6.41 7.74 10.43
CA TYR A 111 7.60 6.96 10.13
C TYR A 111 7.32 5.48 10.41
N PRO A 112 7.83 4.53 9.60
CA PRO A 112 7.55 3.12 9.79
C PRO A 112 8.25 2.56 11.03
N ASN A 113 7.55 1.69 11.76
CA ASN A 113 8.15 0.86 12.80
C ASN A 113 8.65 -0.43 12.16
N VAL A 114 9.96 -0.51 11.91
CA VAL A 114 10.55 -1.64 11.15
C VAL A 114 10.45 -2.97 11.88
N VAL A 115 10.48 -2.99 13.22
CA VAL A 115 10.39 -4.23 14.03
C VAL A 115 8.99 -4.84 13.88
N GLU A 116 7.96 -4.03 14.05
CA GLU A 116 6.57 -4.46 13.86
C GLU A 116 6.28 -4.77 12.39
N THR A 117 6.91 -4.05 11.46
CA THR A 117 6.77 -4.28 10.01
C THR A 117 7.31 -5.66 9.62
N ILE A 118 8.51 -6.03 10.08
CA ILE A 118 9.10 -7.35 9.84
C ILE A 118 8.20 -8.44 10.43
N THR A 119 7.76 -8.27 11.68
CA THR A 119 6.85 -9.23 12.34
C THR A 119 5.57 -9.43 11.54
N ALA A 120 4.94 -8.35 11.08
CA ALA A 120 3.73 -8.43 10.26
C ALA A 120 3.99 -9.09 8.90
N ALA A 121 5.10 -8.74 8.24
CA ALA A 121 5.46 -9.29 6.94
C ALA A 121 5.64 -10.80 7.01
N GLU A 122 6.39 -11.33 7.99
CA GLU A 122 6.58 -12.77 8.16
C GLU A 122 5.26 -13.53 8.32
N ASN A 123 4.34 -13.02 9.14
CA ASN A 123 3.04 -13.65 9.36
C ASN A 123 2.19 -13.60 8.09
N LEU A 124 2.12 -12.45 7.43
CA LEU A 124 1.33 -12.28 6.21
C LEU A 124 1.85 -13.16 5.07
N ILE A 125 3.18 -13.26 4.88
CA ILE A 125 3.75 -14.16 3.88
C ILE A 125 3.44 -15.62 4.19
N LYS A 126 3.54 -16.05 5.45
CA LYS A 126 3.14 -17.41 5.87
C LYS A 126 1.67 -17.70 5.56
N ASP A 127 0.81 -16.69 5.70
CA ASP A 127 -0.62 -16.77 5.37
C ASP A 127 -0.91 -16.62 3.87
N GLY A 128 0.11 -16.56 3.02
CA GLY A 128 -0.01 -16.51 1.56
C GLY A 128 -0.39 -15.13 1.01
N PHE A 129 -0.16 -14.06 1.76
CA PHE A 129 -0.32 -12.70 1.24
C PHE A 129 0.79 -12.32 0.28
N LYS A 130 0.43 -11.52 -0.71
CA LYS A 130 1.33 -10.86 -1.65
C LYS A 130 1.61 -9.47 -1.11
N VAL A 131 2.69 -9.35 -0.33
CA VAL A 131 2.98 -8.14 0.44
C VAL A 131 3.85 -7.17 -0.35
N MET A 132 3.34 -5.95 -0.55
CA MET A 132 4.13 -4.78 -0.91
C MET A 132 4.38 -3.97 0.37
N VAL A 133 5.62 -3.87 0.84
CA VAL A 133 5.90 -3.33 2.18
C VAL A 133 6.45 -1.90 2.15
N TYR A 134 5.80 -1.00 2.89
CA TYR A 134 6.31 0.33 3.20
C TYR A 134 7.38 0.26 4.29
N THR A 135 8.55 0.85 4.05
CA THR A 135 9.68 0.78 4.98
C THR A 135 10.55 2.04 4.93
N THR A 136 11.58 2.10 5.76
CA THR A 136 12.60 3.15 5.74
C THR A 136 13.46 3.05 4.49
N ASP A 137 14.38 3.99 4.33
CA ASP A 137 15.43 3.93 3.31
C ASP A 137 16.63 3.05 3.72
N ASP A 138 16.49 2.20 4.75
CA ASP A 138 17.55 1.29 5.19
C ASP A 138 17.70 0.08 4.24
N PRO A 139 18.85 -0.11 3.57
CA PRO A 139 19.05 -1.18 2.62
C PRO A 139 19.11 -2.57 3.26
N LEU A 140 19.52 -2.68 4.54
CA LEU A 140 19.55 -3.96 5.26
C LEU A 140 18.13 -4.41 5.58
N VAL A 141 17.28 -3.48 6.05
CA VAL A 141 15.85 -3.77 6.28
C VAL A 141 15.15 -4.12 4.97
N ALA A 142 15.44 -3.40 3.88
CA ALA A 142 14.89 -3.74 2.57
C ALA A 142 15.30 -5.15 2.12
N LYS A 143 16.57 -5.55 2.33
CA LYS A 143 17.04 -6.88 1.99
C LYS A 143 16.37 -7.97 2.84
N GLU A 144 16.17 -7.70 4.12
CA GLU A 144 15.47 -8.62 5.01
C GLU A 144 14.01 -8.85 4.56
N LEU A 145 13.29 -7.77 4.24
CA LEU A 145 11.91 -7.84 3.75
C LEU A 145 11.80 -8.57 2.40
N GLU A 146 12.78 -8.41 1.52
CA GLU A 146 12.90 -9.21 0.29
C GLU A 146 13.08 -10.69 0.61
N ASN A 147 14.01 -11.04 1.51
CA ASN A 147 14.27 -12.43 1.91
C ASN A 147 13.06 -13.10 2.57
N ILE A 148 12.27 -12.35 3.33
CA ILE A 148 10.99 -12.81 3.92
C ILE A 148 9.99 -13.21 2.82
N GLY A 149 10.10 -12.63 1.62
CA GLY A 149 9.24 -12.94 0.48
C GLY A 149 8.27 -11.84 0.08
N CYS A 150 8.47 -10.60 0.55
CA CYS A 150 7.68 -9.46 0.07
C CYS A 150 7.87 -9.31 -1.45
N ILE A 151 6.77 -9.19 -2.20
CA ILE A 151 6.80 -9.06 -3.66
C ILE A 151 7.32 -7.69 -4.13
N SER A 152 7.37 -6.71 -3.21
CA SER A 152 7.95 -5.39 -3.42
C SER A 152 8.36 -4.76 -2.11
N VAL A 153 9.51 -4.10 -2.10
CA VAL A 153 9.95 -3.18 -1.03
C VAL A 153 9.73 -1.73 -1.48
N MET A 154 9.17 -0.90 -0.60
CA MET A 154 8.79 0.49 -0.91
C MET A 154 9.41 1.43 0.13
N PRO A 155 10.71 1.77 -0.01
CA PRO A 155 11.37 2.72 0.87
C PRO A 155 10.76 4.11 0.70
N LEU A 156 10.55 4.82 1.82
CA LEU A 156 10.08 6.20 1.81
C LEU A 156 11.11 7.14 1.17
N ALA A 157 10.62 8.20 0.50
CA ALA A 157 11.46 9.29 0.03
C ALA A 157 11.71 10.33 1.12
N SER A 158 10.66 10.67 1.88
CA SER A 158 10.62 11.57 3.03
C SER A 158 9.39 11.25 3.90
N PRO A 159 9.21 11.87 5.09
CA PRO A 159 8.01 11.67 5.90
C PRO A 159 6.72 11.92 5.10
N ILE A 160 5.70 11.08 5.31
CA ILE A 160 4.46 11.08 4.52
C ILE A 160 3.80 12.46 4.53
N GLY A 161 3.49 12.98 3.34
CA GLY A 161 2.80 14.26 3.17
C GLY A 161 3.70 15.50 3.29
N SER A 162 5.00 15.35 3.54
CA SER A 162 5.92 16.49 3.69
C SER A 162 6.27 17.20 2.38
N GLY A 163 6.20 16.50 1.24
CA GLY A 163 6.56 17.08 -0.07
C GLY A 163 8.06 17.36 -0.27
N LEU A 164 8.93 16.84 0.61
CA LEU A 164 10.38 17.15 0.59
C LEU A 164 11.17 16.40 -0.50
N GLY A 165 10.55 15.43 -1.18
CA GLY A 165 11.21 14.59 -2.18
C GLY A 165 12.24 13.62 -1.56
N ILE A 166 13.13 13.07 -2.38
CA ILE A 166 14.12 12.07 -1.95
C ILE A 166 15.17 12.72 -1.05
N GLN A 167 15.20 12.33 0.23
CA GLN A 167 16.17 12.83 1.21
C GLN A 167 17.55 12.19 1.05
N ASN A 168 17.59 10.85 0.96
CA ASN A 168 18.83 10.11 0.82
C ASN A 168 18.99 9.55 -0.59
N ARG A 169 19.73 10.29 -1.42
CA ARG A 169 19.95 9.89 -2.83
C ARG A 169 20.88 8.68 -2.94
N TYR A 170 21.77 8.46 -1.98
CA TYR A 170 22.75 7.37 -2.03
C TYR A 170 22.10 5.99 -2.03
N ASN A 171 20.91 5.85 -1.44
CA ASN A 171 20.15 4.60 -1.43
C ASN A 171 19.53 4.23 -2.80
N ILE A 172 19.63 5.10 -3.80
CA ILE A 172 19.07 4.91 -5.15
C ILE A 172 20.17 4.97 -6.23
N LEU A 173 21.41 5.27 -5.86
CA LEU A 173 22.52 5.34 -6.82
C LEU A 173 22.97 3.92 -7.20
N LYS A 174 23.04 3.69 -8.52
CA LYS A 174 23.66 2.51 -9.13
C LYS A 174 25.14 2.75 -9.37
#